data_AF-A0A937AMB9-F1
#
_entry.id   AF-A0A937AMB9-F1
#
_cell.length_a   1.000
_cell.length_b   1.000
_cell.length_c   1.000
_cell.angle_alpha   90.00
_cell.angle_beta   90.00
_cell.angle_gamma   90.00
#
_symmetry.space_group_name_H-M   'P 1'
#
loop_
_entity.id
_entity.type
_entity.pdbx_description
1 polymer ?
#
loop_
_entity_poly.entity_id
_entity_poly.type
_entity_poly.pdbx_seq_one_letter_code
_entity_poly.pdbx_strand_id
1 'polypeptide(L)'
;MKLNRSLVVSLVLTIFLSAVYRAMPNRPWGFAPQFAIALFAGAIFVKDKKWAFALPLVSMFISDLLYQFLYNKGLTEIPGFYKGQWVNYLLFTSLTIFGFMVRSQKPMQVLGASIATPTTFFLISNFMVWAGGGGLKRPKTFEGLMMCYNDALPFYANSLMATAIFSAILFGGYYFLNQSIAKKNISL
;
A
#
# COMPACT_ATOMS: atom_id res chain seq x y z
N MET A 1 -14.20 -17.73 -15.45
CA MET A 1 -13.78 -17.79 -14.03
C MET A 1 -14.84 -17.12 -13.18
N LYS A 2 -15.47 -17.82 -12.22
CA LYS A 2 -16.38 -17.16 -11.26
C LYS A 2 -15.53 -16.23 -10.38
N LEU A 3 -15.88 -14.94 -10.31
CA LEU A 3 -15.21 -14.01 -9.39
C LEU A 3 -15.41 -14.51 -7.95
N ASN A 4 -14.32 -14.70 -7.23
CA ASN A 4 -14.37 -15.05 -5.81
C ASN A 4 -14.92 -13.84 -5.04
N ARG A 5 -15.94 -14.04 -4.20
CA ARG A 5 -16.53 -12.99 -3.36
C ARG A 5 -15.48 -12.23 -2.55
N SER A 6 -14.48 -12.93 -2.00
CA SER A 6 -13.38 -12.30 -1.26
C SER A 6 -12.58 -11.34 -2.13
N LEU A 7 -12.39 -11.65 -3.41
CA LEU A 7 -11.72 -10.77 -4.37
C LEU A 7 -12.51 -9.48 -4.58
N VAL A 8 -13.84 -9.58 -4.77
CA VAL A 8 -14.70 -8.40 -4.98
C VAL A 8 -14.69 -7.49 -3.75
N VAL A 9 -14.90 -8.06 -2.56
CA VAL A 9 -14.89 -7.28 -1.30
C VAL A 9 -13.53 -6.60 -1.09
N SER A 10 -12.44 -7.34 -1.29
CA SER A 10 -11.08 -6.79 -1.18
C SER A 10 -10.84 -5.65 -2.17
N LEU A 11 -11.21 -5.81 -3.44
CA LEU A 11 -11.07 -4.75 -4.46
C LEU A 11 -11.87 -3.50 -4.10
N VAL A 12 -13.12 -3.66 -3.66
CA VAL A 12 -13.95 -2.51 -3.26
C VAL A 12 -13.33 -1.77 -2.09
N LEU A 13 -12.89 -2.47 -1.05
CA LEU A 13 -12.25 -1.86 0.12
C LEU A 13 -10.97 -1.11 -0.24
N THR A 14 -10.09 -1.72 -1.06
CA THR A 14 -8.80 -1.11 -1.42
C THR A 14 -8.96 0.09 -2.36
N ILE A 15 -9.89 0.01 -3.32
CA ILE A 15 -10.24 1.14 -4.20
C ILE A 15 -10.86 2.27 -3.38
N PHE A 16 -11.83 1.97 -2.52
CA PHE A 16 -12.48 2.96 -1.66
C PHE A 16 -11.46 3.68 -0.78
N LEU A 17 -10.59 2.95 -0.08
CA LEU A 17 -9.58 3.58 0.78
C LEU A 17 -8.57 4.40 -0.02
N SER A 18 -8.16 3.91 -1.18
CA SER A 18 -7.29 4.68 -2.09
C SER A 18 -7.96 5.99 -2.53
N ALA A 19 -9.26 5.95 -2.85
CA ALA A 19 -10.02 7.13 -3.26
C ALA A 19 -10.22 8.12 -2.10
N VAL A 20 -10.64 7.65 -0.92
CA VAL A 20 -10.82 8.50 0.29
C VAL A 20 -9.50 9.18 0.67
N TYR A 21 -8.42 8.41 0.74
CA TYR A 21 -7.08 8.93 1.00
C TYR A 21 -6.66 10.00 -0.04
N ARG A 22 -7.08 9.83 -1.29
CA ARG A 22 -6.79 10.74 -2.40
C ARG A 22 -7.63 12.01 -2.40
N ALA A 23 -8.85 11.94 -1.89
CA ALA A 23 -9.70 13.11 -1.69
C ALA A 23 -9.29 13.97 -0.47
N MET A 24 -8.42 13.46 0.41
CA MET A 24 -8.02 14.16 1.63
C MET A 24 -7.13 15.39 1.31
N PRO A 25 -7.59 16.63 1.63
CA PRO A 25 -6.78 17.82 1.41
C PRO A 25 -5.58 17.84 2.37
N ASN A 26 -4.46 18.41 1.93
CA ASN A 26 -3.25 18.63 2.75
C ASN A 26 -2.71 17.40 3.50
N ARG A 27 -2.88 16.21 2.92
CA ARG A 27 -2.42 14.96 3.52
C ARG A 27 -0.90 14.94 3.74
N PRO A 28 -0.40 14.39 4.86
CA PRO A 28 1.03 14.24 5.07
C PRO A 28 1.65 13.33 4.01
N TRP A 29 2.84 13.68 3.57
CA TRP A 29 3.61 12.86 2.64
C TRP A 29 4.00 11.54 3.31
N GLY A 30 3.91 10.43 2.57
CA GLY A 30 4.15 9.09 3.11
C GLY A 30 2.98 8.50 3.90
N PHE A 31 1.98 9.30 4.30
CA PHE A 31 0.76 8.77 4.89
C PHE A 31 -0.10 8.21 3.76
N ALA A 32 -0.14 6.91 3.50
CA ALA A 32 -0.87 6.34 2.36
C ALA A 32 -1.27 4.86 2.59
N PRO A 33 -2.37 4.35 2.01
CA PRO A 33 -2.87 3.00 2.29
C PRO A 33 -2.11 1.87 1.59
N GLN A 34 -1.20 2.15 0.65
CA GLN A 34 -0.63 1.16 -0.27
C GLN A 34 0.15 0.04 0.45
N PHE A 35 0.87 0.36 1.52
CA PHE A 35 1.53 -0.67 2.34
C PHE A 35 0.53 -1.61 3.01
N ALA A 36 -0.54 -1.06 3.58
CA ALA A 36 -1.61 -1.85 4.18
C ALA A 36 -2.36 -2.69 3.13
N ILE A 37 -2.56 -2.17 1.91
CA ILE A 37 -3.17 -2.90 0.79
C ILE A 37 -2.30 -4.09 0.39
N ALA A 38 -0.98 -3.91 0.23
CA ALA A 38 -0.06 -5.01 -0.08
C ALA A 38 -0.06 -6.08 1.02
N LEU A 39 0.01 -5.66 2.29
CA LEU A 39 -0.05 -6.55 3.44
C LEU A 39 -1.37 -7.35 3.48
N PHE A 40 -2.49 -6.66 3.33
CA PHE A 40 -3.82 -7.25 3.30
C PHE A 40 -3.99 -8.23 2.15
N ALA A 41 -3.54 -7.87 0.94
CA ALA A 41 -3.60 -8.74 -0.23
C ALA A 41 -2.85 -10.06 0.00
N GLY A 42 -1.63 -9.98 0.55
CA GLY A 42 -0.85 -11.17 0.87
C GLY A 42 -1.54 -12.06 1.90
N ALA A 43 -2.08 -11.46 2.95
CA ALA A 43 -2.75 -12.20 4.02
C ALA A 43 -4.05 -12.90 3.55
N ILE A 44 -4.85 -12.24 2.73
CA ILE A 44 -6.15 -12.74 2.27
C ILE A 44 -5.99 -13.79 1.17
N PHE A 45 -5.06 -13.58 0.23
CA PHE A 45 -4.86 -14.44 -0.93
C PHE A 45 -3.62 -15.32 -0.81
N VAL A 46 -3.25 -15.73 0.42
CA VAL A 46 -2.08 -16.60 0.68
C VAL A 46 -2.10 -17.91 -0.11
N LYS A 47 -3.30 -18.44 -0.39
CA LYS A 47 -3.50 -19.66 -1.22
C LYS A 47 -3.47 -19.35 -2.73
N ASP A 48 -3.83 -18.13 -3.13
CA ASP A 48 -3.97 -17.70 -4.52
C ASP A 48 -3.00 -16.55 -4.83
N LYS A 49 -1.69 -16.85 -4.86
CA LYS A 49 -0.63 -15.84 -5.00
C LYS A 49 -0.81 -14.90 -6.19
N LYS A 50 -1.42 -15.37 -7.29
CA LYS A 50 -1.78 -14.52 -8.44
C LYS A 50 -2.61 -13.31 -8.01
N TRP A 51 -3.64 -13.51 -7.20
CA TRP A 51 -4.50 -12.44 -6.70
C TRP A 51 -3.84 -11.63 -5.58
N ALA A 52 -3.00 -12.25 -4.77
CA ALA A 52 -2.22 -11.54 -3.75
C ALA A 52 -1.37 -10.42 -4.35
N PHE A 53 -0.66 -10.70 -5.45
CA PHE A 53 0.17 -9.70 -6.12
C PHE A 53 -0.61 -8.81 -7.09
N ALA A 54 -1.67 -9.32 -7.73
CA ALA A 54 -2.49 -8.52 -8.64
C ALA A 54 -3.25 -7.40 -7.92
N LEU A 55 -3.74 -7.64 -6.69
CA LEU A 55 -4.54 -6.65 -5.96
C LEU A 55 -3.83 -5.31 -5.74
N PRO A 56 -2.61 -5.24 -5.16
CA PRO A 56 -1.91 -3.97 -4.99
C PRO A 56 -1.55 -3.32 -6.33
N LEU A 57 -1.14 -4.10 -7.34
CA LEU A 57 -0.86 -3.59 -8.69
C LEU A 57 -2.06 -2.91 -9.32
N VAL A 58 -3.20 -3.60 -9.35
CA VAL A 58 -4.46 -3.08 -9.92
C VAL A 58 -4.92 -1.86 -9.12
N SER A 59 -4.82 -1.91 -7.80
CA SER A 59 -5.18 -0.79 -6.94
C SER A 59 -4.34 0.46 -7.26
N MET A 60 -3.02 0.32 -7.44
CA MET A 60 -2.13 1.42 -7.81
C MET A 60 -2.45 1.94 -9.20
N PHE A 61 -2.61 1.05 -10.18
CA PHE A 61 -2.90 1.43 -11.56
C PHE A 61 -4.21 2.20 -11.71
N ILE A 62 -5.30 1.73 -11.11
CA ILE A 62 -6.59 2.43 -11.12
C ILE A 62 -6.46 3.80 -10.46
N SER A 63 -5.74 3.85 -9.35
CA SER A 63 -5.41 5.09 -8.67
C SER A 63 -4.72 6.06 -9.64
N ASP A 64 -3.66 5.63 -10.29
CA ASP A 64 -2.82 6.48 -11.12
C ASP A 64 -3.58 6.93 -12.39
N LEU A 65 -4.46 6.09 -12.94
CA LEU A 65 -5.43 6.50 -13.96
C LEU A 65 -6.32 7.66 -13.49
N LEU A 66 -6.85 7.59 -12.26
CA LEU A 66 -7.65 8.68 -11.69
C LEU A 66 -6.84 9.98 -11.57
N TYR A 67 -5.59 9.91 -11.10
CA TYR A 67 -4.74 11.11 -11.02
C TYR A 67 -4.37 11.66 -12.38
N GLN A 68 -4.11 10.80 -13.36
CA GLN A 68 -3.86 11.25 -14.72
C GLN A 68 -5.08 11.97 -15.30
N PHE A 69 -6.29 11.45 -15.04
CA PHE A 69 -7.52 12.12 -15.43
C PHE A 69 -7.67 13.49 -14.76
N LEU A 70 -7.48 13.58 -13.44
CA LEU A 70 -7.57 14.84 -12.70
C LEU A 70 -6.50 15.85 -13.15
N TYR A 71 -5.29 15.37 -13.44
CA TYR A 71 -4.18 16.18 -13.95
C TYR A 71 -4.51 16.77 -15.32
N ASN A 72 -5.03 15.95 -16.24
CA ASN A 72 -5.46 16.40 -17.56
C ASN A 72 -6.61 17.42 -17.50
N LYS A 73 -7.38 17.45 -16.40
CA LYS A 73 -8.43 18.44 -16.14
C LYS A 73 -7.94 19.69 -15.40
N GLY A 74 -6.66 19.76 -15.02
CA GLY A 74 -6.10 20.86 -14.22
C GLY A 74 -6.58 20.88 -12.77
N LEU A 75 -7.17 19.80 -12.27
CA LEU A 75 -7.69 19.69 -10.89
C LEU A 75 -6.62 19.25 -9.88
N THR A 76 -5.48 18.77 -10.35
CA THR A 76 -4.31 18.43 -9.54
C THR A 76 -3.05 18.72 -10.35
N GLU A 77 -1.99 19.17 -9.66
CA GLU A 77 -0.66 19.36 -10.25
C GLU A 77 0.13 18.06 -10.35
N ILE A 78 -0.35 16.99 -9.72
CA ILE A 78 0.35 15.71 -9.62
C ILE A 78 -0.08 14.81 -10.78
N PRO A 79 0.82 14.47 -11.73
CA PRO A 79 0.50 13.54 -12.79
C PRO A 79 0.31 12.12 -12.23
N GLY A 80 -0.61 11.37 -12.83
CA GLY A 80 -0.82 9.97 -12.46
C GLY A 80 0.31 9.06 -12.93
N PHE A 81 0.85 9.32 -14.14
CA PHE A 81 1.95 8.56 -14.70
C PHE A 81 3.21 9.40 -14.85
N TYR A 82 4.36 8.82 -14.48
CA TYR A 82 5.65 9.49 -14.55
C TYR A 82 6.81 8.52 -14.80
N LYS A 83 7.93 9.06 -15.28
CA LYS A 83 9.14 8.28 -15.61
C LYS A 83 9.68 7.58 -14.35
N GLY A 84 9.96 6.28 -14.48
CA GLY A 84 10.52 5.47 -13.39
C GLY A 84 9.52 4.91 -12.38
N GLN A 85 8.22 5.21 -12.52
CA GLN A 85 7.14 4.72 -11.64
C GLN A 85 7.05 3.20 -11.54
N TRP A 86 7.49 2.46 -12.56
CA TRP A 86 7.51 0.99 -12.56
C TRP A 86 8.31 0.41 -11.39
N VAL A 87 9.32 1.12 -10.91
CA VAL A 87 10.10 0.74 -9.72
C VAL A 87 9.20 0.73 -8.48
N ASN A 88 8.34 1.74 -8.33
CA ASN A 88 7.39 1.79 -7.22
C ASN A 88 6.39 0.65 -7.32
N TYR A 89 5.89 0.34 -8.52
CA TYR A 89 4.97 -0.79 -8.72
C TYR A 89 5.62 -2.10 -8.28
N LEU A 90 6.88 -2.32 -8.67
CA LEU A 90 7.64 -3.50 -8.27
C LEU A 90 7.85 -3.55 -6.74
N LEU A 91 8.28 -2.45 -6.13
CA LEU A 91 8.53 -2.38 -4.69
C LEU A 91 7.23 -2.59 -3.89
N PHE A 92 6.15 -1.86 -4.16
CA PHE A 92 4.89 -2.02 -3.44
C PHE A 92 4.30 -3.43 -3.61
N THR A 93 4.44 -4.02 -4.80
CA THR A 93 3.95 -5.37 -5.06
C THR A 93 4.79 -6.41 -4.34
N SER A 94 6.11 -6.26 -4.30
CA SER A 94 7.00 -7.20 -3.60
C SER A 94 6.72 -7.23 -2.09
N LEU A 95 6.32 -6.11 -1.49
CA LEU A 95 5.92 -6.04 -0.08
C LEU A 95 4.72 -6.93 0.29
N THR A 96 3.96 -7.42 -0.68
CA THR A 96 2.89 -8.42 -0.46
C THR A 96 3.39 -9.66 0.28
N ILE A 97 4.68 -10.00 0.17
CA ILE A 97 5.28 -11.15 0.85
C ILE A 97 5.12 -11.09 2.37
N PHE A 98 5.14 -9.89 2.97
CA PHE A 98 4.92 -9.72 4.41
C PHE A 98 3.50 -10.16 4.82
N GLY A 99 2.53 -10.01 3.92
CA GLY A 99 1.16 -10.48 4.13
C GLY A 99 1.07 -12.00 4.29
N PHE A 100 1.93 -12.77 3.61
CA PHE A 100 1.92 -14.24 3.73
C PHE A 100 2.32 -14.74 5.13
N MET A 101 2.97 -13.90 5.93
CA MET A 101 3.34 -14.20 7.32
C MET A 101 2.14 -14.02 8.28
N VAL A 102 1.09 -13.30 7.86
CA VAL A 102 -0.12 -13.01 8.64
C VAL A 102 -1.15 -14.13 8.48
N ARG A 103 -0.77 -15.37 8.82
CA ARG A 103 -1.58 -16.58 8.54
C ARG A 103 -2.89 -16.65 9.32
N SER A 104 -2.92 -16.10 10.52
CA SER A 104 -4.08 -16.21 11.43
C SER A 104 -4.86 -14.92 11.60
N GLN A 105 -4.48 -13.85 10.88
CA GLN A 105 -5.04 -12.50 11.02
C GLN A 105 -5.05 -11.99 12.49
N LYS A 106 -4.20 -12.58 13.34
CA LYS A 106 -4.07 -12.16 14.74
C LYS A 106 -3.52 -10.73 14.79
N PRO A 107 -4.05 -9.86 15.67
CA PRO A 107 -3.62 -8.47 15.76
C PRO A 107 -2.11 -8.29 15.88
N MET A 108 -1.43 -9.14 16.66
CA MET A 108 0.03 -9.07 16.83
C MET A 108 0.81 -9.36 15.53
N GLN A 109 0.33 -10.30 14.71
CA GLN A 109 0.93 -10.59 13.40
C GLN A 109 0.75 -9.42 12.44
N VAL A 110 -0.45 -8.82 12.45
CA VAL A 110 -0.76 -7.65 11.63
C VAL A 110 0.10 -6.46 12.05
N LEU A 111 0.25 -6.20 13.36
CA LEU A 111 1.07 -5.12 13.89
C LEU A 111 2.55 -5.29 13.50
N GLY A 112 3.13 -6.48 13.74
CA GLY A 112 4.52 -6.74 13.36
C GLY A 112 4.77 -6.55 11.87
N ALA A 113 3.86 -7.04 11.03
CA ALA A 113 3.96 -6.87 9.58
C ALA A 113 3.70 -5.43 9.12
N SER A 114 2.88 -4.67 9.84
CA SER A 114 2.61 -3.24 9.59
C SER A 114 3.81 -2.35 9.89
N ILE A 115 4.75 -2.83 10.71
CA ILE A 115 6.05 -2.18 10.92
C ILE A 115 7.02 -2.65 9.82
N ALA A 116 7.21 -3.97 9.67
CA ALA A 116 8.20 -4.54 8.76
C ALA A 116 8.03 -4.08 7.30
N THR A 117 6.78 -3.92 6.86
CA THR A 117 6.44 -3.54 5.48
C THR A 117 6.98 -2.14 5.11
N PRO A 118 6.54 -1.03 5.75
CA PRO A 118 7.07 0.30 5.47
C PRO A 118 8.56 0.43 5.84
N THR A 119 9.09 -0.29 6.84
CA THR A 119 10.53 -0.28 7.14
C THR A 119 11.34 -0.83 5.97
N THR A 120 10.92 -1.95 5.40
CA THR A 120 11.61 -2.57 4.26
C THR A 120 11.57 -1.66 3.04
N PHE A 121 10.41 -1.05 2.76
CA PHE A 121 10.29 -0.07 1.69
C PHE A 121 11.21 1.13 1.93
N PHE A 122 11.21 1.68 3.14
CA PHE A 122 12.05 2.83 3.51
C PHE A 122 13.53 2.54 3.24
N LEU A 123 14.05 1.39 3.68
CA LEU A 123 15.44 1.03 3.46
C LEU A 123 15.76 0.87 1.97
N ILE A 124 14.97 0.05 1.26
CA ILE A 124 15.26 -0.26 -0.15
C ILE A 124 15.06 0.95 -1.06
N SER A 125 13.94 1.66 -0.94
CA SER A 125 13.62 2.78 -1.83
C SER A 125 14.61 3.93 -1.65
N ASN A 126 14.99 4.28 -0.42
CA ASN A 126 15.95 5.36 -0.19
C ASN A 126 17.38 4.96 -0.56
N PHE A 127 17.76 3.69 -0.37
CA PHE A 127 19.01 3.19 -0.93
C PHE A 127 19.04 3.33 -2.46
N MET A 128 17.95 2.98 -3.16
CA MET A 128 17.85 3.15 -4.61
C MET A 128 17.89 4.62 -5.04
N VAL A 129 17.24 5.53 -4.30
CA VAL A 129 17.32 6.99 -4.54
C VAL A 129 18.74 7.49 -4.38
N TRP A 130 19.40 7.14 -3.27
CA TRP A 130 20.78 7.50 -3.02
C TRP A 130 21.70 6.93 -4.09
N ALA A 131 21.62 5.64 -4.40
CA ALA A 131 22.46 4.96 -5.39
C ALA A 131 22.21 5.47 -6.82
N GLY A 132 20.97 5.79 -7.17
CA GLY A 132 20.58 6.35 -8.46
C GLY A 132 20.85 7.85 -8.63
N GLY A 133 21.23 8.56 -7.55
CA GLY A 133 21.47 10.01 -7.60
C GLY A 133 20.19 10.84 -7.69
N GLY A 134 19.07 10.31 -7.17
CA GLY A 134 17.82 11.05 -7.01
C GLY A 134 17.78 11.88 -5.73
N GLY A 135 16.58 12.35 -5.36
CA GLY A 135 16.35 13.10 -4.13
C GLY A 135 17.20 14.36 -4.03
N LEU A 136 17.77 14.62 -2.84
CA LEU A 136 18.67 15.74 -2.58
C LEU A 136 20.12 15.49 -3.05
N LYS A 137 20.34 14.44 -3.86
CA LYS A 137 21.65 14.13 -4.47
C LYS A 137 22.79 14.06 -3.44
N ARG A 138 22.54 13.38 -2.33
CA ARG A 138 23.54 13.19 -1.26
C ARG A 138 24.82 12.51 -1.80
N PRO A 139 26.01 12.79 -1.23
CA PRO A 139 27.27 12.21 -1.69
C PRO A 139 27.25 10.68 -1.76
N LYS A 140 28.01 10.09 -2.68
CA LYS A 140 28.14 8.62 -2.84
C LYS A 140 29.08 8.01 -1.80
N THR A 141 28.84 8.32 -0.54
CA THR A 141 29.55 7.81 0.63
C THR A 141 28.54 7.20 1.61
N PHE A 142 29.03 6.41 2.57
CA PHE A 142 28.16 5.86 3.62
C PHE A 142 27.46 6.96 4.42
N GLU A 143 28.16 8.06 4.73
CA GLU A 143 27.57 9.23 5.38
C GLU A 143 26.45 9.85 4.53
N GLY A 144 26.65 9.99 3.22
CA GLY A 144 25.61 10.48 2.32
C GLY A 144 24.40 9.55 2.24
N LEU A 145 24.58 8.23 2.38
CA LEU A 145 23.47 7.28 2.50
C LEU A 145 22.68 7.53 3.80
N MET A 146 23.38 7.71 4.93
CA MET A 146 22.73 8.03 6.21
C MET A 146 21.98 9.37 6.17
N MET A 147 22.53 10.38 5.49
CA MET A 147 21.82 11.63 5.24
C MET A 147 20.55 11.40 4.40
N CYS A 148 20.62 10.57 3.36
CA CYS A 148 19.45 10.26 2.53
C CYS A 148 18.35 9.54 3.32
N TYR A 149 18.70 8.64 4.24
CA TYR A 149 17.73 8.04 5.16
C TYR A 149 17.13 9.08 6.11
N ASN A 150 17.96 9.97 6.65
CA ASN A 150 17.50 11.04 7.54
C ASN A 150 16.49 11.97 6.85
N ASP A 151 16.75 12.34 5.59
CA ASP A 151 15.83 13.15 4.77
C ASP A 151 14.45 12.51 4.62
N ALA A 152 14.39 11.18 4.63
CA ALA A 152 13.16 10.43 4.42
C ALA A 152 12.43 10.04 5.71
N LEU A 153 13.00 10.30 6.90
CA LEU A 153 12.39 9.96 8.19
C LEU A 153 10.97 10.52 8.40
N PRO A 154 10.65 11.78 8.02
CA PRO A 154 9.29 12.29 8.16
C PRO A 154 8.25 11.47 7.38
N PHE A 155 8.61 11.05 6.16
CA PHE A 155 7.73 10.20 5.33
C PHE A 155 7.58 8.80 5.93
N TYR A 156 8.65 8.27 6.52
CA TYR A 156 8.64 6.95 7.15
C TYR A 156 7.76 6.90 8.40
N ALA A 157 7.81 7.92 9.25
CA ALA A 157 6.93 8.04 10.41
C ALA A 157 5.45 8.03 9.99
N ASN A 158 5.11 8.81 8.96
CA ASN A 158 3.76 8.84 8.38
C ASN A 158 3.37 7.50 7.75
N SER A 159 4.32 6.80 7.13
CA SER A 159 4.11 5.48 6.52
C SER A 159 3.79 4.41 7.56
N LEU A 160 4.49 4.42 8.71
CA LEU A 160 4.21 3.52 9.83
C LEU A 160 2.79 3.73 10.36
N MET A 161 2.44 4.99 10.64
CA MET A 161 1.12 5.37 11.16
C MET A 161 0.01 4.99 10.16
N ALA A 162 0.19 5.33 8.89
CA ALA A 162 -0.76 4.96 7.84
C ALA A 162 -0.92 3.45 7.72
N THR A 163 0.18 2.70 7.71
CA THR A 163 0.11 1.23 7.56
C THR A 163 -0.67 0.60 8.71
N ALA A 164 -0.44 1.04 9.95
CA ALA A 164 -1.19 0.55 11.11
C ALA A 164 -2.69 0.88 11.01
N ILE A 165 -3.05 2.15 10.74
CA ILE A 165 -4.44 2.61 10.65
C ILE A 165 -5.19 1.91 9.51
N PHE A 166 -4.63 1.92 8.30
CA PHE A 166 -5.27 1.31 7.15
C PHE A 166 -5.31 -0.21 7.24
N SER A 167 -4.36 -0.86 7.92
CA SER A 167 -4.45 -2.31 8.19
C SER A 167 -5.61 -2.61 9.14
N ALA A 168 -5.78 -1.84 10.22
CA ALA A 168 -6.92 -2.01 11.12
C ALA A 168 -8.25 -1.87 10.37
N ILE A 169 -8.38 -0.86 9.49
CA ILE A 169 -9.58 -0.66 8.67
C ILE A 169 -9.79 -1.81 7.68
N LEU A 170 -8.75 -2.25 6.95
CA LEU A 170 -8.86 -3.30 5.94
C LEU A 170 -9.21 -4.65 6.55
N PHE A 171 -8.42 -5.11 7.53
CA PHE A 171 -8.63 -6.40 8.18
C PHE A 171 -9.93 -6.41 8.99
N GLY A 172 -10.22 -5.34 9.74
CA GLY A 172 -11.46 -5.19 10.49
C GLY A 172 -12.69 -5.12 9.58
N GLY A 173 -12.66 -4.25 8.56
CA GLY A 173 -13.74 -4.10 7.59
C GLY A 173 -14.04 -5.40 6.84
N TYR A 174 -13.00 -6.12 6.41
CA TYR A 174 -13.16 -7.43 5.76
C TYR A 174 -13.80 -8.46 6.69
N TYR A 175 -13.39 -8.50 7.97
CA TYR A 175 -13.97 -9.40 8.97
C TYR A 175 -15.46 -9.11 9.20
N PHE A 176 -15.84 -7.84 9.42
CA PHE A 176 -17.23 -7.47 9.65
C PHE A 176 -18.12 -7.71 8.43
N LEU A 177 -17.67 -7.33 7.23
CA LEU A 177 -18.44 -7.56 6.00
C LEU A 177 -18.69 -9.06 5.76
N ASN A 178 -17.69 -9.90 6.01
CA ASN A 178 -17.87 -11.34 5.84
C ASN A 178 -18.82 -11.95 6.87
N GLN A 179 -18.78 -11.51 8.12
CA GLN A 179 -19.75 -11.96 9.14
C GLN A 179 -21.18 -11.54 8.83
N SER A 180 -21.41 -10.27 8.47
CA SER A 180 -22.75 -9.75 8.19
C SER A 180 -23.41 -10.48 7.03
N ILE A 181 -22.66 -10.77 5.97
CA ILE A 181 -23.18 -11.52 4.83
C ILE A 181 -23.35 -13.01 5.15
N ALA A 182 -22.47 -13.61 5.98
CA ALA A 182 -22.64 -14.99 6.43
C ALA A 182 -23.95 -15.17 7.24
N LYS A 183 -24.25 -14.22 8.13
CA LYS A 183 -25.53 -14.19 8.86
C LYS A 183 -26.74 -14.07 7.93
N LYS A 184 -26.65 -13.23 6.89
CA LYS A 184 -27.74 -13.02 5.92
C LYS A 184 -28.05 -14.27 5.08
N ASN A 185 -27.06 -15.12 4.82
CA ASN A 185 -27.25 -16.39 4.10
C ASN A 185 -27.87 -17.49 4.96
N ILE A 186 -27.85 -17.37 6.30
CA ILE A 186 -28.45 -18.34 7.23
C ILE A 186 -29.94 -17.98 7.50
N SER A 187 -30.34 -16.74 7.23
CA SER A 187 -31.70 -16.23 7.44
C SER A 187 -32.61 -16.30 6.20
N LEU A 188 -32.16 -16.96 5.12
CA LEU A 188 -32.90 -17.20 3.88
C LEU A 188 -33.10 -18.71 3.68
#